data_AF-A0A7X6V7M2-F1
#
_entry.id   AF-A0A7X6V7M2-F1
#
_cell.length_a   1.000
_cell.length_b   1.000
_cell.length_c   1.000
_cell.angle_alpha   90.00
_cell.angle_beta   90.00
_cell.angle_gamma   90.00
#
_symmetry.space_group_name_H-M   'P 1'
#
loop_
_entity.id
_entity.type
_entity.pdbx_description
1 polymer ?
#
loop_
_entity_poly.entity_id
_entity_poly.type
_entity_poly.pdbx_seq_one_letter_code
_entity_poly.pdbx_strand_id
1 'polypeptide(L)'
;MKKNNKARLKKFLKRDRSTTLSVDELQGLMLQISYAIMMIFMIAYFMFKTKSTREQDEQFLELQKQRLIAAVEKVQNNYSIRYGLNTLLTIADDGTVSYDATAYIEQGRLTQTPVLRPAFSNGSANAAEDYANMLSLRRAWWDEVLELAEISEEALQHDNRIWLGERIDSSVTDLQREVVGVQVLSAALLQRYWTRNPDMIKDPVAAELLAEFQRSDESKRLLLATELARALRKYSLAYLSAEAGVPMLAE
;
A
#
# COMPACT_ATOMS: atom_id res chain seq x y z
N MET A 1 -34.78 87.90 -37.23
CA MET A 1 -34.12 86.86 -36.40
C MET A 1 -35.08 85.93 -35.61
N LYS A 2 -36.28 85.57 -36.11
CA LYS A 2 -37.20 84.62 -35.39
C LYS A 2 -37.98 83.61 -36.28
N LYS A 3 -37.84 83.62 -37.61
CA LYS A 3 -38.62 82.72 -38.51
C LYS A 3 -37.96 81.36 -38.78
N ASN A 4 -36.62 81.25 -38.77
CA ASN A 4 -35.93 79.97 -39.06
C ASN A 4 -35.93 78.95 -37.91
N ASN A 5 -36.07 79.40 -36.65
CA ASN A 5 -36.07 78.48 -35.50
C ASN A 5 -37.41 77.76 -35.31
N LYS A 6 -38.55 78.38 -35.65
CA LYS A 6 -39.86 77.70 -35.62
C LYS A 6 -39.96 76.62 -36.70
N ALA A 7 -39.40 76.84 -37.89
CA ALA A 7 -39.37 75.83 -38.96
C ALA A 7 -38.45 74.65 -38.63
N ARG A 8 -37.29 74.90 -38.02
CA ARG A 8 -36.37 73.84 -37.54
C ARG A 8 -36.94 73.05 -36.37
N LEU A 9 -37.59 73.69 -35.39
CA LEU A 9 -38.27 72.96 -34.30
C LEU A 9 -39.46 72.14 -34.80
N LYS A 10 -40.25 72.65 -35.77
CA LYS A 10 -41.33 71.86 -36.38
C LYS A 10 -40.80 70.63 -37.14
N LYS A 11 -39.60 70.71 -37.73
CA LYS A 11 -38.96 69.60 -38.45
C LYS A 11 -38.39 68.52 -37.51
N PHE A 12 -37.99 68.88 -36.29
CA PHE A 12 -37.58 67.92 -35.26
C PHE A 12 -38.78 67.34 -34.47
N LEU A 13 -39.86 68.10 -34.29
CA LEU A 13 -41.09 67.61 -33.64
C LEU A 13 -42.02 66.83 -34.59
N LYS A 14 -41.89 67.01 -35.92
CA LYS A 14 -42.57 66.22 -36.96
C LYS A 14 -41.66 65.19 -37.64
N ARG A 15 -40.50 64.87 -37.09
CA ARG A 15 -39.80 63.66 -37.55
C ARG A 15 -40.50 62.50 -36.87
N ASP A 16 -41.31 61.85 -37.68
CA ASP A 16 -42.21 60.77 -37.37
C ASP A 16 -41.71 59.88 -36.23
N ARG A 17 -42.53 59.82 -35.20
CA ARG A 17 -42.77 58.57 -34.48
C ARG A 17 -43.35 57.56 -35.48
N SER A 18 -42.54 57.05 -36.38
CA SER A 18 -42.73 55.72 -36.94
C SER A 18 -41.83 54.79 -36.15
N THR A 19 -42.21 54.54 -34.90
CA THR A 19 -41.85 53.33 -34.18
C THR A 19 -42.56 52.15 -34.86
N THR A 20 -42.23 51.94 -36.11
CA THR A 20 -42.44 50.68 -36.83
C THR A 20 -41.03 50.24 -37.11
N LEU A 21 -40.41 49.57 -36.14
CA LEU A 21 -39.31 48.65 -36.43
C LEU A 21 -39.72 47.92 -37.71
N SER A 22 -38.92 48.04 -38.77
CA SER A 22 -39.24 47.34 -40.00
C SER A 22 -39.38 45.86 -39.66
N VAL A 23 -40.38 45.19 -40.25
CA VAL A 23 -40.64 43.77 -39.93
C VAL A 23 -39.36 42.95 -40.08
N ASP A 24 -38.49 43.32 -41.03
CA ASP A 24 -37.16 42.74 -41.26
C ASP A 24 -36.16 42.97 -40.11
N GLU A 25 -36.10 44.17 -39.52
CA GLU A 25 -35.26 44.42 -38.33
C GLU A 25 -35.76 43.64 -37.12
N LEU A 26 -37.08 43.54 -36.95
CA LEU A 26 -37.69 42.81 -35.84
C LEU A 26 -37.53 41.29 -36.04
N GLN A 27 -37.58 40.79 -37.28
CA GLN A 27 -37.24 39.40 -37.64
C GLN A 27 -35.75 39.11 -37.45
N GLY A 28 -34.86 40.01 -37.86
CA GLY A 28 -33.42 39.89 -37.68
C GLY A 28 -33.04 39.84 -36.20
N LEU A 29 -33.66 40.70 -35.39
CA LEU A 29 -33.46 40.74 -33.94
C LEU A 29 -34.04 39.50 -33.25
N MET A 30 -35.21 39.00 -33.68
CA MET A 30 -35.74 37.70 -33.22
C MET A 30 -34.83 36.54 -33.60
N LEU A 31 -34.29 36.51 -34.83
CA LEU A 31 -33.38 35.46 -35.29
C LEU A 31 -32.08 35.49 -34.47
N GLN A 32 -31.57 36.69 -34.16
CA GLN A 32 -30.36 36.88 -33.38
C GLN A 32 -30.56 36.46 -31.92
N ILE A 33 -31.71 36.78 -31.31
CA ILE A 33 -32.09 36.29 -29.98
C ILE A 33 -32.23 34.76 -30.01
N SER A 34 -32.88 34.20 -31.03
CA SER A 34 -33.05 32.75 -31.17
C SER A 34 -31.70 32.03 -31.30
N TYR A 35 -30.78 32.57 -32.09
CA TYR A 35 -29.41 32.05 -32.22
C TYR A 35 -28.61 32.18 -30.92
N ALA A 36 -28.73 33.30 -30.22
CA ALA A 36 -28.07 33.50 -28.93
C ALA A 36 -28.56 32.50 -27.89
N ILE A 37 -29.88 32.28 -27.81
CA ILE A 37 -30.47 31.25 -26.94
C ILE A 37 -29.98 29.86 -27.34
N MET A 38 -29.96 29.54 -28.64
CA MET A 38 -29.47 28.25 -29.14
C MET A 38 -27.99 28.03 -28.81
N MET A 39 -27.13 29.04 -28.93
CA MET A 39 -25.72 28.95 -28.54
C MET A 39 -25.55 28.73 -27.04
N ILE A 40 -26.32 29.42 -26.20
CA ILE A 40 -26.30 29.21 -24.75
C ILE A 40 -26.71 27.77 -24.41
N PHE A 41 -27.76 27.25 -25.06
CA PHE A 41 -28.17 25.86 -24.88
C PHE A 41 -27.12 24.85 -25.36
N MET A 42 -26.47 25.09 -26.50
CA MET A 42 -25.38 24.23 -26.97
C MET A 42 -24.20 24.24 -26.01
N ILE A 43 -23.76 25.42 -25.53
CA ILE A 43 -22.66 25.53 -24.58
C ILE A 43 -23.01 24.82 -23.27
N ALA A 44 -24.22 25.03 -22.74
CA ALA A 44 -24.69 24.37 -21.54
C ALA A 44 -24.76 22.84 -21.72
N TYR A 45 -25.25 22.35 -22.87
CA TYR A 45 -25.28 20.93 -23.20
C TYR A 45 -23.87 20.33 -23.29
N PHE A 46 -22.94 21.02 -23.96
CA PHE A 46 -21.54 20.57 -24.04
C PHE A 46 -20.87 20.55 -22.68
N MET A 47 -21.05 21.58 -21.85
CA MET A 47 -20.56 21.60 -20.46
C MET A 47 -21.14 20.48 -19.62
N PHE A 48 -22.44 20.18 -19.76
CA PHE A 48 -23.08 19.13 -18.98
C PHE A 48 -22.63 17.75 -19.44
N LYS A 49 -22.48 17.55 -20.76
CA LYS A 49 -21.99 16.30 -21.34
C LYS A 49 -20.54 16.03 -20.94
N THR A 50 -19.66 17.02 -21.02
CA THR A 50 -18.25 16.86 -20.63
C THR A 50 -18.10 16.61 -19.13
N LYS A 51 -18.89 17.29 -18.31
CA LYS A 51 -18.94 17.04 -16.86
C LYS A 51 -19.45 15.63 -16.55
N SER A 52 -20.52 15.19 -17.22
CA SER A 52 -21.08 13.85 -17.03
C SER A 52 -20.13 12.74 -17.47
N THR A 53 -19.40 12.88 -18.58
CA THR A 53 -18.37 11.89 -18.97
C THR A 53 -17.22 11.88 -17.97
N ARG A 54 -16.78 13.04 -17.49
CA ARG A 54 -15.71 13.12 -16.49
C ARG A 54 -16.10 12.47 -15.17
N GLU A 55 -17.33 12.70 -14.70
CA GLU A 55 -17.87 12.04 -13.50
C GLU A 55 -17.95 10.52 -13.67
N GLN A 56 -18.31 10.04 -14.86
CA GLN A 56 -18.32 8.60 -15.17
C GLN A 56 -16.90 8.01 -15.21
N ASP A 57 -15.93 8.72 -15.78
CA ASP A 57 -14.53 8.30 -15.82
C ASP A 57 -13.92 8.26 -14.41
N GLU A 58 -14.21 9.26 -13.57
CA GLU A 58 -13.79 9.31 -12.16
C GLU A 58 -14.41 8.14 -11.36
N GLN A 59 -15.71 7.88 -11.54
CA GLN A 59 -16.38 6.73 -10.91
C GLN A 59 -15.80 5.39 -11.37
N PHE A 60 -15.46 5.27 -12.65
CA PHE A 60 -14.84 4.06 -13.19
C PHE A 60 -13.44 3.84 -12.61
N LEU A 61 -12.63 4.90 -12.52
CA LEU A 61 -11.31 4.87 -11.89
C LEU A 61 -11.38 4.45 -10.42
N GLU A 62 -12.34 5.00 -9.67
CA GLU A 62 -12.55 4.65 -8.26
C GLU A 62 -13.00 3.20 -8.08
N LEU A 63 -13.94 2.72 -8.91
CA LEU A 63 -14.39 1.34 -8.87
C LEU A 63 -13.23 0.36 -9.17
N GLN A 64 -12.45 0.67 -10.21
CA GLN A 64 -11.27 -0.12 -10.56
C GLN A 64 -10.27 -0.14 -9.40
N LYS A 65 -10.04 1.02 -8.75
CA LYS A 65 -9.15 1.13 -7.60
C LYS A 65 -9.64 0.32 -6.40
N GLN A 66 -10.94 0.33 -6.09
CA GLN A 66 -11.51 -0.48 -5.00
C GLN A 66 -11.30 -1.98 -5.22
N ARG A 67 -11.48 -2.46 -6.46
CA ARG A 67 -11.20 -3.87 -6.81
C ARG A 67 -9.73 -4.22 -6.61
N LEU A 68 -8.83 -3.33 -7.05
CA LEU A 68 -7.40 -3.53 -6.85
C LEU A 68 -7.01 -3.54 -5.37
N ILE A 69 -7.59 -2.66 -4.54
CA ILE A 69 -7.36 -2.66 -3.08
C ILE A 69 -7.73 -4.01 -2.48
N ALA A 70 -8.94 -4.51 -2.75
CA ALA A 70 -9.39 -5.79 -2.22
C ALA A 70 -8.53 -6.97 -2.72
N ALA A 71 -8.10 -6.92 -3.98
CA ALA A 71 -7.21 -7.94 -4.55
C ALA A 71 -5.82 -7.91 -3.90
N VAL A 72 -5.22 -6.73 -3.72
CA VAL A 72 -3.92 -6.57 -3.01
C VAL A 72 -4.01 -7.13 -1.60
N GLU A 73 -5.05 -6.79 -0.84
CA GLU A 73 -5.23 -7.28 0.53
C GLU A 73 -5.33 -8.80 0.57
N LYS A 74 -6.03 -9.40 -0.39
CA LYS A 74 -6.17 -10.86 -0.50
C LYS A 74 -4.85 -11.53 -0.88
N VAL A 75 -4.10 -10.99 -1.85
CA VAL A 75 -2.76 -11.49 -2.20
C VAL A 75 -1.83 -11.39 -1.01
N GLN A 76 -1.79 -10.24 -0.34
CA GLN A 76 -0.98 -10.05 0.85
C GLN A 76 -1.30 -11.10 1.92
N ASN A 77 -2.57 -11.33 2.23
CA ASN A 77 -2.97 -12.36 3.20
C ASN A 77 -2.57 -13.78 2.74
N ASN A 78 -2.66 -14.11 1.45
CA ASN A 78 -2.20 -15.41 0.95
C ASN A 78 -0.69 -15.60 1.16
N TYR A 79 0.13 -14.57 0.90
CA TYR A 79 1.56 -14.60 1.19
C TYR A 79 1.82 -14.66 2.70
N SER A 80 1.08 -13.93 3.55
CA SER A 80 1.16 -14.06 5.01
C SER A 80 0.91 -15.49 5.50
N ILE A 81 -0.07 -16.19 4.92
CA ILE A 81 -0.34 -17.60 5.21
C ILE A 81 0.82 -18.48 4.72
N ARG A 82 1.28 -18.28 3.48
CA ARG A 82 2.37 -19.04 2.87
C ARG A 82 3.68 -18.92 3.67
N TYR A 83 3.92 -17.76 4.28
CA TYR A 83 5.07 -17.49 5.16
C TYR A 83 4.86 -17.92 6.61
N GLY A 84 3.69 -18.47 6.98
CA GLY A 84 3.41 -18.93 8.33
C GLY A 84 3.28 -17.80 9.37
N LEU A 85 2.87 -16.60 8.94
CA LEU A 85 2.66 -15.44 9.82
C LEU A 85 1.30 -15.50 10.53
N ASN A 86 0.25 -15.99 9.85
CA ASN A 86 -1.11 -16.03 10.40
C ASN A 86 -1.25 -16.91 11.65
N THR A 87 -0.40 -17.92 11.82
CA THR A 87 -0.37 -18.79 13.02
C THR A 87 0.16 -18.08 14.26
N LEU A 88 0.86 -16.95 14.10
CA LEU A 88 1.43 -16.15 15.19
C LEU A 88 0.69 -14.83 15.41
N LEU A 89 -0.26 -14.52 14.53
CA LEU A 89 -0.95 -13.24 14.50
C LEU A 89 -1.85 -13.12 15.73
N THR A 90 -1.50 -12.18 16.61
CA THR A 90 -2.37 -11.75 17.70
C THR A 90 -2.82 -10.34 17.40
N ILE A 91 -4.13 -10.19 17.17
CA ILE A 91 -4.77 -8.89 16.99
C ILE A 91 -5.25 -8.45 18.36
N ALA A 92 -4.67 -7.38 18.89
CA ALA A 92 -5.13 -6.77 20.13
C ALA A 92 -6.47 -6.03 19.90
N ASP A 93 -7.21 -5.77 20.99
CA ASP A 93 -8.54 -5.15 20.95
C ASP A 93 -8.54 -3.72 20.35
N ASP A 94 -7.38 -3.07 20.30
CA ASP A 94 -7.15 -1.76 19.68
C ASP A 94 -6.85 -1.84 18.17
N GLY A 95 -6.83 -3.04 17.59
CA GLY A 95 -6.48 -3.30 16.20
C GLY A 95 -4.97 -3.39 15.97
N THR A 96 -4.13 -3.32 17.01
CA THR A 96 -2.69 -3.50 16.88
C THR A 96 -2.36 -4.95 16.55
N VAL A 97 -1.69 -5.15 15.43
CA VAL A 97 -1.19 -6.46 15.02
C VAL A 97 0.15 -6.72 15.72
N SER A 98 0.22 -7.81 16.48
CA SER A 98 1.46 -8.27 17.11
C SER A 98 1.69 -9.73 16.78
N TYR A 99 2.96 -10.12 16.66
CA TYR A 99 3.36 -11.50 16.38
C TYR A 99 3.90 -12.14 17.67
N ASP A 100 3.23 -13.18 18.15
CA ASP A 100 3.69 -13.92 19.33
C ASP A 100 4.53 -15.13 18.92
N ALA A 101 5.84 -14.95 18.83
CA ALA A 101 6.80 -16.00 18.50
C ALA A 101 6.94 -17.10 19.58
N THR A 102 6.30 -16.97 20.76
CA THR A 102 6.40 -17.99 21.81
C THR A 102 5.79 -19.32 21.41
N ALA A 103 4.82 -19.31 20.50
CA ALA A 103 4.23 -20.54 19.94
C ALA A 103 5.25 -21.40 19.18
N TYR A 104 6.30 -20.80 18.60
CA TYR A 104 7.34 -21.53 17.88
C TYR A 104 8.49 -22.00 18.76
N ILE A 105 8.73 -21.40 19.93
CA ILE A 105 9.89 -21.73 20.76
C ILE A 105 9.44 -22.38 22.07
N GLU A 106 9.75 -23.66 22.22
CA GLU A 106 9.47 -24.45 23.42
C GLU A 106 10.78 -24.92 24.06
N GLN A 107 11.00 -24.55 25.32
CA GLN A 107 12.18 -24.96 26.11
C GLN A 107 13.53 -24.76 25.38
N GLY A 108 13.69 -23.63 24.68
CA GLY A 108 14.93 -23.30 23.98
C GLY A 108 15.18 -24.12 22.70
N ARG A 109 14.12 -24.67 22.11
CA ARG A 109 14.13 -25.37 20.82
C ARG A 109 12.92 -24.95 20.00
N LEU A 110 12.97 -25.21 18.70
CA LEU A 110 11.78 -25.11 17.86
C LEU A 110 10.73 -26.14 18.34
N THR A 111 9.48 -25.73 18.42
CA THR A 111 8.35 -26.57 18.85
C THR A 111 8.30 -27.87 18.03
N GLN A 112 7.83 -28.94 18.66
CA GLN A 112 7.57 -30.22 17.98
C GLN A 112 6.11 -30.38 17.56
N THR A 113 5.30 -29.34 17.74
CA THR A 113 3.89 -29.35 17.35
C THR A 113 3.75 -29.58 15.84
N PRO A 114 3.01 -30.61 15.38
CA PRO A 114 2.95 -31.00 13.97
C PRO A 114 2.44 -29.92 13.01
N VAL A 115 1.71 -28.92 13.50
CA VAL A 115 1.20 -27.81 12.67
C VAL A 115 2.17 -26.62 12.67
N LEU A 116 2.71 -26.27 13.84
CA LEU A 116 3.52 -25.06 14.01
C LEU A 116 4.94 -25.22 13.48
N ARG A 117 5.56 -26.40 13.65
CA ARG A 117 6.92 -26.65 13.17
C ARG A 117 7.01 -26.55 11.63
N PRO A 118 6.12 -27.21 10.85
CA PRO A 118 6.11 -27.02 9.41
C PRO A 118 5.71 -25.62 8.99
N ALA A 119 4.80 -24.94 9.71
CA ALA A 119 4.45 -23.55 9.40
C ALA A 119 5.68 -22.62 9.46
N PHE A 120 6.50 -22.74 10.51
CA PHE A 120 7.76 -21.99 10.60
C PHE A 120 8.78 -22.40 9.52
N SER A 121 8.99 -23.71 9.35
CA SER A 121 10.05 -24.24 8.46
C SER A 121 9.73 -23.97 6.99
N ASN A 122 8.53 -24.34 6.54
CA ASN A 122 8.07 -24.10 5.18
C ASN A 122 7.86 -22.60 4.93
N GLY A 123 7.35 -21.87 5.91
CA GLY A 123 7.18 -20.42 5.82
C GLY A 123 8.50 -19.70 5.60
N SER A 124 9.53 -20.08 6.36
CA SER A 124 10.89 -19.55 6.20
C SER A 124 11.51 -19.94 4.86
N ALA A 125 11.30 -21.18 4.39
CA ALA A 125 11.77 -21.64 3.08
C ALA A 125 11.12 -20.86 1.93
N ASN A 126 9.78 -20.72 1.96
CA ASN A 126 9.04 -19.94 0.99
C ASN A 126 9.49 -18.48 0.96
N ALA A 127 9.64 -17.86 2.14
CA ALA A 127 10.12 -16.49 2.22
C ALA A 127 11.56 -16.35 1.70
N ALA A 128 12.47 -17.27 2.06
CA ALA A 128 13.83 -17.25 1.54
C ALA A 128 13.88 -17.37 0.01
N GLU A 129 13.06 -18.24 -0.58
CA GLU A 129 12.94 -18.40 -2.03
C GLU A 129 12.37 -17.14 -2.70
N ASP A 130 11.23 -16.64 -2.21
CA ASP A 130 10.53 -15.50 -2.80
C ASP A 130 11.38 -14.21 -2.72
N TYR A 131 12.04 -13.97 -1.57
CA TYR A 131 12.89 -12.79 -1.39
C TYR A 131 14.31 -12.94 -1.98
N ALA A 132 14.71 -14.12 -2.45
CA ALA A 132 15.96 -14.28 -3.21
C ALA A 132 15.91 -13.56 -4.56
N ASN A 133 14.71 -13.39 -5.14
CA ASN A 133 14.52 -12.65 -6.39
C ASN A 133 13.29 -11.73 -6.30
N MET A 134 13.55 -10.50 -5.83
CA MET A 134 12.52 -9.47 -5.65
C MET A 134 11.78 -9.12 -6.95
N LEU A 135 12.44 -9.22 -8.11
CA LEU A 135 11.82 -8.91 -9.40
C LEU A 135 10.79 -9.97 -9.82
N SER A 136 11.09 -11.26 -9.59
CA SER A 136 10.10 -12.31 -9.85
C SER A 136 8.95 -12.25 -8.88
N LEU A 137 9.23 -12.00 -7.59
CA LEU A 137 8.18 -11.84 -6.57
C LEU A 137 7.22 -10.70 -6.93
N ARG A 138 7.76 -9.53 -7.29
CA ARG A 138 6.97 -8.37 -7.69
C ARG A 138 6.09 -8.66 -8.92
N ARG A 139 6.61 -9.41 -9.90
CA ARG A 139 5.84 -9.81 -11.09
C ARG A 139 4.73 -10.79 -10.73
N ALA A 140 5.02 -11.80 -9.91
CA ALA A 140 4.01 -12.73 -9.43
C ALA A 140 2.88 -12.00 -8.69
N TRP A 141 3.21 -11.06 -7.80
CA TRP A 141 2.22 -10.20 -7.14
C TRP A 141 1.39 -9.39 -8.12
N TRP A 142 2.02 -8.79 -9.12
CA TRP A 142 1.33 -8.02 -10.15
C TRP A 142 0.29 -8.87 -10.88
N ASP A 143 0.71 -10.04 -11.35
CA ASP A 143 -0.13 -10.96 -12.11
C ASP A 143 -1.28 -11.50 -11.24
N GLU A 144 -1.00 -11.94 -10.02
CA GLU A 144 -2.00 -12.45 -9.07
C GLU A 144 -3.04 -11.38 -8.69
N VAL A 145 -2.61 -10.13 -8.49
CA VAL A 145 -3.53 -9.03 -8.16
C VAL A 145 -4.46 -8.72 -9.33
N LEU A 146 -3.92 -8.67 -10.56
CA LEU A 146 -4.73 -8.42 -11.76
C LEU A 146 -5.73 -9.55 -12.02
N GLU A 147 -5.29 -10.80 -11.84
CA GLU A 147 -6.16 -11.97 -11.93
C GLU A 147 -7.30 -11.90 -10.91
N LEU A 148 -7.00 -11.64 -9.63
CA LEU A 148 -8.01 -11.55 -8.57
C LEU A 148 -8.94 -10.35 -8.72
N ALA A 149 -8.46 -9.24 -9.28
CA ALA A 149 -9.28 -8.07 -9.56
C ALA A 149 -10.12 -8.21 -10.83
N GLU A 150 -9.90 -9.27 -11.62
CA GLU A 150 -10.52 -9.51 -12.94
C GLU A 150 -10.29 -8.34 -13.91
N ILE A 151 -9.07 -7.78 -13.91
CA ILE A 151 -8.69 -6.64 -14.75
C ILE A 151 -7.54 -7.07 -15.67
N SER A 152 -7.71 -6.93 -16.98
CA SER A 152 -6.61 -7.14 -17.92
C SER A 152 -5.59 -6.00 -17.83
N GLU A 153 -4.32 -6.28 -18.11
CA GLU A 153 -3.26 -5.28 -18.01
C GLU A 153 -3.50 -4.09 -18.94
N GLU A 154 -4.10 -4.31 -20.12
CA GLU A 154 -4.43 -3.27 -21.09
C GLU A 154 -5.59 -2.37 -20.63
N ALA A 155 -6.49 -2.90 -19.82
CA ALA A 155 -7.63 -2.16 -19.26
C ALA A 155 -7.26 -1.36 -17.99
N LEU A 156 -6.06 -1.58 -17.46
CA LEU A 156 -5.57 -0.89 -16.27
C LEU A 156 -5.23 0.58 -16.59
N GLN A 157 -5.96 1.49 -15.97
CA GLN A 157 -5.75 2.93 -16.15
C GLN A 157 -4.38 3.35 -15.63
N HIS A 158 -3.76 4.35 -16.27
CA HIS A 158 -2.39 4.77 -15.97
C HIS A 158 -2.17 5.13 -14.50
N ASP A 159 -3.07 5.91 -13.90
CA ASP A 159 -2.98 6.33 -12.50
C ASP A 159 -3.08 5.13 -11.55
N ASN A 160 -4.00 4.20 -11.84
CA ASN A 160 -4.15 2.97 -11.07
C ASN A 160 -2.96 2.03 -11.24
N ARG A 161 -2.30 2.03 -12.40
CA ARG A 161 -1.08 1.27 -12.66
C ARG A 161 0.09 1.76 -11.81
N ILE A 162 0.30 3.07 -11.73
CA ILE A 162 1.34 3.67 -10.87
C ILE A 162 1.05 3.33 -9.41
N TRP A 163 -0.18 3.60 -8.97
CA TRP A 163 -0.61 3.33 -7.59
C TRP A 163 -0.44 1.84 -7.22
N LEU A 164 -0.80 0.92 -8.12
CA LEU A 164 -0.68 -0.51 -7.88
C LEU A 164 0.79 -0.92 -7.69
N GLY A 165 1.70 -0.37 -8.50
CA GLY A 165 3.13 -0.63 -8.39
C GLY A 165 3.67 -0.22 -7.03
N GLU A 166 3.40 1.02 -6.61
CA GLU A 166 3.80 1.53 -5.29
C GLU A 166 3.20 0.71 -4.15
N ARG A 167 1.93 0.30 -4.29
CA ARG A 167 1.23 -0.47 -3.27
C ARG A 167 1.81 -1.87 -3.12
N ILE A 168 2.11 -2.56 -4.22
CA ILE A 168 2.77 -3.88 -4.20
C ILE A 168 4.16 -3.74 -3.57
N ASP A 169 4.95 -2.74 -3.97
CA ASP A 169 6.29 -2.52 -3.44
C ASP A 169 6.26 -2.29 -1.91
N SER A 170 5.29 -1.52 -1.41
CA SER A 170 5.05 -1.35 0.03
C SER A 170 4.66 -2.67 0.71
N SER A 171 3.65 -3.38 0.20
CA SER A 171 3.15 -4.61 0.83
C SER A 171 4.21 -5.71 0.88
N VAL A 172 5.01 -5.88 -0.18
CA VAL A 172 6.11 -6.84 -0.21
C VAL A 172 7.18 -6.48 0.82
N THR A 173 7.50 -5.19 0.97
CA THR A 173 8.47 -4.70 1.96
C THR A 173 7.96 -4.89 3.40
N ASP A 174 6.68 -4.62 3.63
CA ASP A 174 6.06 -4.78 4.94
C ASP A 174 6.02 -6.25 5.37
N LEU A 175 5.63 -7.17 4.48
CA LEU A 175 5.71 -8.61 4.75
C LEU A 175 7.14 -9.08 5.03
N GLN A 176 8.13 -8.54 4.33
CA GLN A 176 9.53 -8.89 4.60
C GLN A 176 9.92 -8.51 6.02
N ARG A 177 9.52 -7.30 6.46
CA ARG A 177 9.76 -6.81 7.81
C ARG A 177 9.07 -7.69 8.85
N GLU A 178 7.86 -8.16 8.58
CA GLU A 178 7.12 -9.05 9.47
C GLU A 178 7.81 -10.42 9.62
N VAL A 179 8.23 -11.04 8.51
CA VAL A 179 8.98 -12.30 8.53
C VAL A 179 10.29 -12.15 9.30
N VAL A 180 11.06 -11.10 9.01
CA VAL A 180 12.30 -10.79 9.74
C VAL A 180 12.01 -10.55 11.23
N GLY A 181 10.94 -9.84 11.55
CA GLY A 181 10.49 -9.58 12.92
C GLY A 181 10.22 -10.88 13.68
N VAL A 182 9.47 -11.81 13.09
CA VAL A 182 9.21 -13.14 13.68
C VAL A 182 10.50 -13.92 13.91
N GLN A 183 11.42 -13.93 12.95
CA GLN A 183 12.70 -14.63 13.07
C GLN A 183 13.57 -14.02 14.19
N VAL A 184 13.61 -12.69 14.29
CA VAL A 184 14.32 -11.97 15.36
C VAL A 184 13.69 -12.24 16.74
N LEU A 185 12.37 -12.23 16.85
CA LEU A 185 11.66 -12.53 18.09
C LEU A 185 11.91 -13.97 18.53
N SER A 186 11.84 -14.92 17.59
CA SER A 186 12.15 -16.34 17.84
C SER A 186 13.59 -16.52 18.31
N ALA A 187 14.54 -15.84 17.66
CA ALA A 187 15.94 -15.82 18.07
C ALA A 187 16.10 -15.24 19.48
N ALA A 188 15.45 -14.13 19.81
CA ALA A 188 15.51 -13.51 21.14
C ALA A 188 14.97 -14.44 22.24
N LEU A 189 13.91 -15.21 21.96
CA LEU A 189 13.38 -16.21 22.89
C LEU A 189 14.38 -17.34 23.15
N LEU A 190 15.05 -17.84 22.10
CA LEU A 190 16.14 -18.82 22.24
C LEU A 190 17.28 -18.25 23.10
N GLN A 191 17.73 -17.02 22.82
CA GLN A 191 18.79 -16.35 23.59
C GLN A 191 18.43 -16.23 25.07
N ARG A 192 17.19 -15.82 25.37
CA ARG A 192 16.68 -15.70 26.75
C ARG A 192 16.66 -17.05 27.46
N TYR A 193 16.35 -18.14 26.75
CA TYR A 193 16.35 -19.48 27.34
C TYR A 193 17.78 -19.99 27.57
N TRP A 194 18.66 -19.86 26.58
CA TRP A 194 20.05 -20.35 26.66
C TRP A 194 20.92 -19.58 27.64
N THR A 195 20.67 -18.27 27.82
CA THR A 195 21.34 -17.50 28.89
C THR A 195 21.02 -18.02 30.30
N ARG A 196 19.85 -18.64 30.48
CA ARG A 196 19.44 -19.31 31.73
C ARG A 196 19.85 -20.78 31.80
N ASN A 197 20.18 -21.40 30.66
CA ASN A 197 20.58 -22.80 30.55
C ASN A 197 21.83 -22.92 29.66
N PRO A 198 23.01 -22.50 30.15
CA PRO A 198 24.24 -22.40 29.35
C PRO A 198 24.67 -23.71 28.70
N ASP A 199 24.37 -24.85 29.34
CA ASP A 199 24.73 -26.20 28.86
C ASP A 199 24.10 -26.56 27.50
N MET A 200 23.09 -25.80 27.07
CA MET A 200 22.41 -25.97 25.77
C MET A 200 23.15 -25.27 24.62
N ILE A 201 24.11 -24.40 24.90
CA ILE A 201 24.91 -23.70 23.89
C ILE A 201 26.04 -24.63 23.44
N LYS A 202 25.99 -25.06 22.18
CA LYS A 202 27.02 -25.93 21.59
C LYS A 202 28.15 -25.15 20.90
N ASP A 203 27.93 -23.87 20.62
CA ASP A 203 28.97 -23.01 20.05
C ASP A 203 29.98 -22.63 21.14
N PRO A 204 31.27 -23.05 21.02
CA PRO A 204 32.27 -22.81 22.05
C PRO A 204 32.50 -21.32 22.30
N VAL A 205 32.41 -20.48 21.27
CA VAL A 205 32.62 -19.03 21.39
C VAL A 205 31.51 -18.39 22.22
N ALA A 206 30.24 -18.66 21.89
CA ALA A 206 29.11 -18.16 22.66
C ALA A 206 29.08 -18.68 24.10
N ALA A 207 29.46 -19.95 24.32
CA ALA A 207 29.52 -20.55 25.66
C ALA A 207 30.61 -19.90 26.53
N GLU A 208 31.81 -19.66 25.97
CA GLU A 208 32.91 -19.00 26.67
C GLU A 208 32.56 -17.55 27.01
N LEU A 209 32.01 -16.79 26.06
CA LEU A 209 31.57 -15.41 26.30
C LEU A 209 30.50 -15.32 27.39
N LEU A 210 29.56 -16.28 27.44
CA LEU A 210 28.54 -16.31 28.49
C LEU A 210 29.15 -16.61 29.86
N ALA A 211 30.10 -17.56 29.93
CA ALA A 211 30.79 -17.90 31.16
C ALA A 211 31.65 -16.72 31.67
N GLU A 212 32.34 -16.01 30.77
CA GLU A 212 33.11 -14.82 31.11
C GLU A 212 32.20 -13.68 31.57
N PHE A 213 31.06 -13.47 30.91
CA PHE A 213 30.07 -12.48 31.32
C PHE A 213 29.53 -12.73 32.73
N GLN A 214 29.22 -13.98 33.08
CA GLN A 214 28.72 -14.34 34.41
C GLN A 214 29.75 -14.13 35.53
N ARG A 215 31.04 -14.30 35.23
CA ARG A 215 32.16 -14.15 36.19
C ARG A 215 32.71 -12.72 36.29
N SER A 216 32.37 -11.84 35.35
CA SER A 216 32.92 -10.50 35.25
C SER A 216 32.24 -9.48 36.18
N ASP A 217 32.98 -8.42 36.52
CA ASP A 217 32.47 -7.23 37.23
C ASP A 217 31.62 -6.33 36.33
N GLU A 218 30.85 -5.42 36.92
CA GLU A 218 29.86 -4.58 36.23
C GLU A 218 30.44 -3.79 35.04
N SER A 219 31.63 -3.22 35.19
CA SER A 219 32.30 -2.46 34.11
C SER A 219 32.68 -3.34 32.91
N LYS A 220 33.09 -4.59 33.16
CA LYS A 220 33.46 -5.55 32.11
C LYS A 220 32.24 -6.23 31.51
N ARG A 221 31.15 -6.40 32.27
CA ARG A 221 29.86 -6.89 31.77
C ARG A 221 29.30 -5.98 30.67
N LEU A 222 29.38 -4.67 30.80
CA LEU A 222 28.86 -3.75 29.77
C LEU A 222 29.58 -3.93 28.42
N LEU A 223 30.90 -4.15 28.45
CA LEU A 223 31.69 -4.42 27.24
C LEU A 223 31.32 -5.78 26.64
N LEU A 224 31.29 -6.83 27.47
CA LEU A 224 30.96 -8.19 27.05
C LEU A 224 29.50 -8.35 26.61
N ALA A 225 28.57 -7.53 27.10
CA ALA A 225 27.14 -7.62 26.77
C ALA A 225 26.89 -7.51 25.26
N THR A 226 27.61 -6.59 24.59
CA THR A 226 27.43 -6.36 23.15
C THR A 226 27.98 -7.52 22.32
N GLU A 227 29.15 -8.05 22.71
CA GLU A 227 29.79 -9.19 22.04
C GLU A 227 29.00 -10.47 22.26
N LEU A 228 28.54 -10.72 23.49
CA LEU A 228 27.68 -11.84 23.84
C LEU A 228 26.35 -11.78 23.11
N ALA A 229 25.70 -10.61 23.06
CA ALA A 229 24.44 -10.44 22.33
C ALA A 229 24.61 -10.74 20.83
N ARG A 230 25.73 -10.30 20.22
CA ARG A 230 26.03 -10.60 18.82
C ARG A 230 26.28 -12.08 18.59
N ALA A 231 27.09 -12.72 19.45
CA ALA A 231 27.39 -14.15 19.36
C ALA A 231 26.13 -15.01 19.52
N LEU A 232 25.31 -14.71 20.55
CA LEU A 232 24.06 -15.41 20.81
C LEU A 232 23.03 -15.17 19.69
N ARG A 233 22.98 -13.98 19.10
CA ARG A 233 22.14 -13.70 17.92
C ARG A 233 22.56 -14.56 16.73
N LYS A 234 23.85 -14.59 16.41
CA LYS A 234 24.37 -15.42 15.32
C LYS A 234 24.07 -16.89 15.54
N TYR A 235 24.30 -17.39 16.76
CA TYR A 235 24.05 -18.78 17.12
C TYR A 235 22.55 -19.14 17.06
N SER A 236 21.66 -18.26 17.55
CA SER A 236 20.21 -18.49 17.50
C SER A 236 19.66 -18.47 16.07
N LEU A 237 20.11 -17.56 15.21
CA LEU A 237 19.71 -17.56 13.80
C LEU A 237 20.25 -18.78 13.06
N ALA A 238 21.51 -19.16 13.28
CA ALA A 238 22.08 -20.37 12.69
C ALA A 238 21.34 -21.65 13.13
N TYR A 239 20.91 -21.71 14.40
CA TYR A 239 20.06 -22.80 14.90
C TYR A 239 18.71 -22.84 14.16
N LEU A 240 18.02 -21.70 14.03
CA LEU A 240 16.76 -21.62 13.29
C LEU A 240 16.93 -21.98 11.81
N SER A 241 18.02 -21.54 11.18
CA SER A 241 18.39 -21.93 9.81
C SER A 241 18.60 -23.43 9.65
N ALA A 242 19.28 -24.06 10.60
CA ALA A 242 19.49 -25.50 10.58
C ALA A 242 18.18 -26.27 10.74
N GLU A 243 17.25 -25.80 11.59
CA GLU A 243 15.93 -26.42 11.78
C GLU A 243 15.00 -26.22 10.58
N ALA A 244 15.06 -25.06 9.92
CA ALA A 244 14.25 -24.73 8.75
C ALA A 244 14.83 -25.26 7.43
N GLY A 245 16.13 -25.58 7.39
CA GLY A 245 16.83 -26.02 6.18
C GLY A 245 17.19 -24.91 5.19
N VAL A 246 17.01 -23.64 5.58
CA VAL A 246 17.30 -22.46 4.75
C VAL A 246 17.92 -21.32 5.58
N PRO A 247 18.70 -20.41 4.98
CA PRO A 247 19.13 -19.18 5.64
C PRO A 247 17.94 -18.35 6.11
N MET A 248 18.03 -17.76 7.30
CA MET A 248 17.00 -16.82 7.78
C MET A 248 17.17 -15.47 7.06
N LEU A 249 16.06 -14.77 6.79
CA LEU A 249 16.13 -13.41 6.23
C LEU A 249 16.74 -12.40 7.21
N ALA A 250 16.72 -12.73 8.50
CA ALA A 250 17.27 -11.91 9.59
C ALA A 250 18.77 -12.13 9.90
N GLU A 251 19.41 -13.09 9.23
CA GLU A 251 20.85 -13.41 9.33
C GLU A 251 21.73 -12.30 8.74
#